data_AF-A0A7Y2HC00-F1
#
_entry.id   AF-A0A7Y2HC00-F1
#
_cell.length_a   1.000
_cell.length_b   1.000
_cell.length_c   1.000
_cell.angle_alpha   90.00
_cell.angle_beta   90.00
_cell.angle_gamma   90.00
#
_symmetry.space_group_name_H-M   'P 1'
#
loop_
_entity.id
_entity.type
_entity.pdbx_description
1 polymer ?
#
loop_
_entity_poly.entity_id
_entity_poly.type
_entity_poly.pdbx_seq_one_letter_code
_entity_poly.pdbx_strand_id
1 'polypeptide(L)'
;YWGLPKGIKSTKPFTSNILGQEESCMSCHAEMTGFAPSHNPQVIGCTPCHLGNPYEDDKDLSHQNMVLVPGNLSNADQTCGTVNCHHELLNRIENSLMNTMSGAVTVNRFFFGDSEVLSAHANVRQLTNDIPSDDHFRHLCASCHLGNEKSEPAPVSELSRGGGCIACHLDYTEANLIAHQEYIDSKKTIELDIHPAINLNVTNEHCFGCHSRSGRISTNYEGWHETRLSKSEMPNDDRYRLLEDGRVFEFISADVHHKAGMECIDCHTAVEVMGDGNRYFHSEEAVKIQCEDCHTNQAPVLSSYESLDIESKKILQLRGIDEASYTFVVGKESGRPYVNVVSDSSGKLTLLRKNTGEQLSLIAPNTICTKGDAHQSLSCSACHTSWAPQCIGCHTAYDPNQNGYDLLAHKPTHGKWEEYLGEFFAGPPTLGVVENLDADSNIFRKVKTFIPGMIATVDQSAFPDTKGDEDSLRFHRLFSPTSAHTTSKGRDCVSCHQDPLAIGYGRGKLEFKHSGKDGRWFFESEYVSSEFDGHPQDAWIGFLEYPDKIAATRSNARPFNIEEQKRIMTVGVCLKCHQPNSMVMYEGLEDFDKVLEDAGKECVIPIWD
;
A
#
# COMPACT_ATOMS: atom_id res chain seq x y z
N TYR A 1 -10.73 27.33 -24.99
CA TYR A 1 -10.65 28.30 -26.11
C TYR A 1 -10.09 27.58 -27.33
N TRP A 2 -10.87 27.59 -28.42
CA TRP A 2 -10.66 27.11 -29.80
C TRP A 2 -10.19 25.66 -30.07
N GLY A 3 -11.14 24.82 -30.51
CA GLY A 3 -10.89 23.53 -31.13
C GLY A 3 -10.36 23.65 -32.57
N LEU A 4 -9.47 22.73 -32.95
CA LEU A 4 -8.94 22.62 -34.29
C LEU A 4 -9.86 21.76 -35.18
N PRO A 5 -10.12 22.15 -36.45
CA PRO A 5 -10.93 21.36 -37.36
C PRO A 5 -10.15 20.13 -37.86
N LYS A 6 -10.82 18.98 -37.94
CA LYS A 6 -10.31 17.78 -38.60
C LYS A 6 -10.11 18.07 -40.10
N GLY A 7 -8.87 17.90 -40.58
CA GLY A 7 -8.55 17.84 -42.01
C GLY A 7 -7.65 18.96 -42.54
N ILE A 8 -6.45 19.11 -41.99
CA ILE A 8 -5.33 19.77 -42.68
C ILE A 8 -4.07 18.92 -42.42
N LYS A 9 -3.50 18.32 -43.47
CA LYS A 9 -2.12 17.82 -43.43
C LYS A 9 -1.21 19.05 -43.36
N SER A 10 -0.77 19.42 -42.15
CA SER A 10 0.31 20.40 -42.00
C SER A 10 1.61 19.78 -42.52
N THR A 11 2.17 20.34 -43.56
CA THR A 11 3.48 19.98 -44.13
C THR A 11 4.60 20.89 -43.62
N LYS A 12 4.44 21.49 -42.44
CA LYS A 12 5.56 22.12 -41.71
C LYS A 12 5.57 21.63 -40.26
N PRO A 13 6.73 21.14 -39.75
CA PRO A 13 6.85 20.83 -38.35
C PRO A 13 6.65 22.13 -37.56
N PHE A 14 5.75 22.11 -36.59
CA PHE A 14 5.75 23.15 -35.57
C PHE A 14 7.03 22.91 -34.77
N THR A 15 8.00 23.79 -34.91
CA THR A 15 9.23 23.79 -34.11
C THR A 15 8.98 24.60 -32.84
N SER A 16 9.40 24.06 -31.69
CA SER A 16 9.27 24.71 -30.39
C SER A 16 10.23 25.90 -30.34
N ASN A 17 9.69 27.11 -30.37
CA ASN A 17 10.47 28.33 -30.21
C ASN A 17 10.66 28.61 -28.71
N ILE A 18 11.85 28.39 -28.17
CA ILE A 18 12.22 28.88 -26.84
C ILE A 18 12.72 30.31 -27.02
N LEU A 19 11.93 31.30 -26.57
CA LEU A 19 12.25 32.73 -26.68
C LEU A 19 12.49 33.23 -28.14
N GLY A 20 11.91 32.55 -29.14
CA GLY A 20 12.02 32.94 -30.55
C GLY A 20 13.25 32.40 -31.28
N GLN A 21 13.93 31.40 -30.71
CA GLN A 21 14.97 30.61 -31.36
C GLN A 21 14.66 29.11 -31.24
N GLU A 22 15.04 28.35 -32.27
CA GLU A 22 14.94 26.89 -32.28
C GLU A 22 16.06 26.28 -31.42
N GLU A 23 15.73 25.23 -30.69
CA GLU A 23 16.69 24.46 -29.90
C GLU A 23 17.59 23.59 -30.81
N SER A 24 18.91 23.61 -30.58
CA SER A 24 19.91 22.86 -31.35
C SER A 24 19.82 21.34 -31.16
N CYS A 25 19.19 20.85 -30.09
CA CYS A 25 19.10 19.42 -29.77
C CYS A 25 18.48 18.59 -30.89
N MET A 26 17.47 19.14 -31.58
CA MET A 26 16.80 18.46 -32.69
C MET A 26 17.68 18.37 -33.95
N SER A 27 18.81 19.06 -34.03
CA SER A 27 19.78 18.90 -35.12
C SER A 27 20.47 17.52 -35.09
N CYS A 28 20.64 16.96 -33.89
CA CYS A 28 21.21 15.62 -33.68
C CYS A 28 20.14 14.56 -33.38
N HIS A 29 19.09 14.91 -32.63
CA HIS A 29 18.07 13.97 -32.15
C HIS A 29 16.75 14.01 -32.95
N ALA A 30 16.81 14.41 -34.23
CA ALA A 30 15.64 14.59 -35.10
C ALA A 30 14.74 13.34 -35.21
N GLU A 31 15.35 12.15 -35.14
CA GLU A 31 14.69 10.87 -35.36
C GLU A 31 14.09 10.26 -34.08
N MET A 32 14.21 10.93 -32.93
CA MET A 32 13.62 10.42 -31.69
C MET A 32 12.10 10.34 -31.78
N THR A 33 11.55 9.21 -31.31
CA THR A 33 10.09 8.95 -31.29
C THR A 33 9.60 8.58 -29.89
N GLY A 34 8.32 8.24 -29.75
CA GLY A 34 7.72 7.73 -28.49
C GLY A 34 7.13 8.78 -27.55
N PHE A 35 7.18 10.07 -27.90
CA PHE A 35 6.67 11.15 -27.05
C PHE A 35 5.14 11.21 -26.97
N ALA A 36 4.62 11.53 -25.78
CA ALA A 36 3.21 11.90 -25.60
C ALA A 36 2.91 13.27 -26.24
N PRO A 37 1.69 13.52 -26.76
CA PRO A 37 1.35 14.80 -27.39
C PRO A 37 1.59 16.03 -26.50
N SER A 38 1.35 15.94 -25.20
CA SER A 38 1.53 17.04 -24.24
C SER A 38 3.00 17.29 -23.87
N HIS A 39 3.89 16.34 -24.13
CA HIS A 39 5.33 16.41 -23.83
C HIS A 39 6.18 16.19 -25.07
N ASN A 40 5.65 16.55 -26.24
CA ASN A 40 6.38 16.40 -27.49
C ASN A 40 7.43 17.52 -27.61
N PRO A 41 8.72 17.22 -27.86
CA PRO A 41 9.76 18.24 -27.98
C PRO A 41 9.54 19.21 -29.14
N GLN A 42 8.77 18.83 -30.16
CA GLN A 42 8.34 19.76 -31.22
C GLN A 42 7.41 20.86 -30.70
N VAL A 43 6.74 20.64 -29.56
CA VAL A 43 5.84 21.61 -28.93
C VAL A 43 6.54 22.37 -27.82
N ILE A 44 7.27 21.67 -26.94
CA ILE A 44 7.83 22.28 -25.71
C ILE A 44 9.36 22.35 -25.67
N GLY A 45 10.08 21.66 -26.57
CA GLY A 45 11.55 21.55 -26.53
C GLY A 45 12.03 20.39 -25.63
N CYS A 46 13.32 20.05 -25.70
CA CYS A 46 13.94 19.06 -24.82
C CYS A 46 14.50 19.71 -23.55
N THR A 47 15.08 20.91 -23.67
CA THR A 47 15.70 21.62 -22.53
C THR A 47 14.79 21.96 -21.35
N PRO A 48 13.46 22.15 -21.46
CA PRO A 48 12.62 22.33 -20.26
C PRO A 48 12.56 21.10 -19.36
N CYS A 49 12.85 19.91 -19.91
CA CYS A 49 12.97 18.68 -19.16
C CYS A 49 14.43 18.39 -18.83
N HIS A 50 15.29 18.36 -19.85
CA HIS A 50 16.67 17.89 -19.71
C HIS A 50 17.67 18.97 -19.32
N LEU A 51 17.27 20.24 -19.24
CA LEU A 51 18.18 21.38 -19.09
C LEU A 51 19.21 21.38 -20.25
N GLY A 52 20.46 21.72 -19.99
CA GLY A 52 21.48 21.85 -21.05
C GLY A 52 21.49 23.21 -21.72
N ASN A 53 22.31 23.35 -22.76
CA ASN A 53 22.44 24.57 -23.54
C ASN A 53 21.71 24.42 -24.90
N PRO A 54 20.54 25.06 -25.09
CA PRO A 54 19.73 24.90 -26.30
C PRO A 54 20.30 25.57 -27.56
N TYR A 55 21.41 26.29 -27.46
CA TYR A 55 21.92 27.15 -28.54
C TYR A 55 23.30 26.74 -29.07
N GLU A 56 23.82 25.60 -28.64
CA GLU A 56 25.11 25.07 -29.07
C GLU A 56 24.92 23.79 -29.86
N ASP A 57 25.59 23.67 -31.01
CA ASP A 57 25.56 22.46 -31.86
C ASP A 57 26.70 21.49 -31.52
N ASP A 58 27.67 21.93 -30.69
CA ASP A 58 28.73 21.06 -30.18
C ASP A 58 28.18 20.16 -29.06
N LYS A 59 28.48 18.86 -29.14
CA LYS A 59 27.97 17.85 -28.21
C LYS A 59 28.30 18.15 -26.75
N ASP A 60 29.51 18.59 -26.45
CA ASP A 60 29.93 18.77 -25.06
C ASP A 60 29.35 20.09 -24.50
N LEU A 61 29.23 21.11 -25.34
CA LEU A 61 28.62 22.39 -24.97
C LEU A 61 27.10 22.30 -24.82
N SER A 62 26.41 21.56 -25.69
CA SER A 62 24.95 21.37 -25.64
C SER A 62 24.50 20.59 -24.41
N HIS A 63 25.27 19.56 -24.03
CA HIS A 63 25.00 18.74 -22.84
C HIS A 63 25.51 19.35 -21.52
N GLN A 64 26.12 20.54 -21.55
CA GLN A 64 26.63 21.17 -20.34
C GLN A 64 25.48 21.48 -19.35
N ASN A 65 25.57 20.96 -18.12
CA ASN A 65 24.52 21.05 -17.08
C ASN A 65 23.19 20.34 -17.44
N MET A 66 23.21 19.42 -18.40
CA MET A 66 22.05 18.58 -18.69
C MET A 66 21.77 17.62 -17.53
N VAL A 67 20.49 17.39 -17.23
CA VAL A 67 20.04 16.32 -16.35
C VAL A 67 19.62 15.11 -17.17
N LEU A 68 20.23 13.96 -16.88
CA LEU A 68 19.97 12.71 -17.58
C LEU A 68 18.56 12.17 -17.28
N VAL A 69 18.15 12.26 -16.02
CA VAL A 69 16.88 11.74 -15.52
C VAL A 69 16.08 12.89 -14.89
N PRO A 70 15.27 13.62 -15.68
CA PRO A 70 14.46 14.72 -15.17
C PRO A 70 13.23 14.21 -14.41
N GLY A 71 12.76 15.00 -13.44
CA GLY A 71 11.62 14.65 -12.58
C GLY A 71 11.98 13.88 -11.31
N ASN A 72 13.26 13.49 -11.14
CA ASN A 72 13.80 13.15 -9.83
C ASN A 72 13.50 14.29 -8.86
N LEU A 73 13.11 14.00 -7.62
CA LEU A 73 12.79 15.07 -6.66
C LEU A 73 13.99 15.98 -6.34
N SER A 74 15.22 15.58 -6.67
CA SER A 74 16.44 16.41 -6.57
C SER A 74 16.51 17.51 -7.64
N ASN A 75 15.80 17.36 -8.76
CA ASN A 75 15.80 18.29 -9.90
C ASN A 75 14.38 18.66 -10.37
N ALA A 76 13.35 18.23 -9.65
CA ALA A 76 11.95 18.42 -10.04
C ALA A 76 11.55 19.89 -10.07
N ASP A 77 12.07 20.72 -9.16
CA ASP A 77 11.83 22.17 -9.11
C ASP A 77 12.34 22.91 -10.37
N GLN A 78 13.39 22.38 -11.00
CA GLN A 78 13.98 22.89 -12.24
C GLN A 78 13.36 22.29 -13.51
N THR A 79 12.58 21.23 -13.38
CA THR A 79 12.03 20.46 -14.51
C THR A 79 10.50 20.42 -14.47
N CYS A 80 9.91 19.34 -13.94
CA CYS A 80 8.46 19.13 -13.89
C CYS A 80 7.71 20.20 -13.04
N GLY A 81 8.32 20.64 -11.95
CA GLY A 81 7.77 21.53 -10.92
C GLY A 81 8.04 23.03 -11.13
N THR A 82 8.48 23.43 -12.33
CA THR A 82 8.61 24.85 -12.67
C THR A 82 7.24 25.55 -12.73
N VAL A 83 7.23 26.87 -12.56
CA VAL A 83 6.00 27.70 -12.53
C VAL A 83 5.13 27.60 -13.79
N ASN A 84 5.72 27.20 -14.92
CA ASN A 84 5.01 27.05 -16.19
C ASN A 84 4.48 25.62 -16.42
N CYS A 85 4.78 24.69 -15.51
CA CYS A 85 4.47 23.26 -15.61
C CYS A 85 3.59 22.79 -14.44
N HIS A 86 4.09 21.88 -13.60
CA HIS A 86 3.36 21.22 -12.52
C HIS A 86 3.78 21.70 -11.13
N HIS A 87 4.02 23.00 -10.99
CA HIS A 87 4.53 23.63 -9.75
C HIS A 87 3.78 23.22 -8.47
N GLU A 88 2.45 23.22 -8.52
CA GLU A 88 1.61 22.92 -7.37
C GLU A 88 1.70 21.44 -6.91
N LEU A 89 2.15 20.54 -7.79
CA LEU A 89 2.25 19.11 -7.47
C LEU A 89 3.51 18.77 -6.67
N LEU A 90 4.58 19.56 -6.80
CA LEU A 90 5.86 19.26 -6.14
C LEU A 90 5.71 19.24 -4.62
N ASN A 91 5.12 20.29 -4.04
CA ASN A 91 4.89 20.37 -2.58
C ASN A 91 3.98 19.23 -2.06
N ARG A 92 3.02 18.76 -2.87
CA ARG A 92 2.16 17.62 -2.51
C ARG A 92 2.98 16.33 -2.39
N ILE A 93 3.81 16.06 -3.40
CA ILE A 93 4.65 14.85 -3.43
C ILE A 93 5.68 14.88 -2.31
N GLU A 94 6.29 16.04 -2.05
CA GLU A 94 7.27 16.20 -0.98
C GLU A 94 6.71 15.85 0.41
N ASN A 95 5.44 16.22 0.65
CA ASN A 95 4.74 15.93 1.90
C ASN A 95 4.12 14.51 1.97
N SER A 96 4.05 13.80 0.84
CA SER A 96 3.41 12.48 0.76
C SER A 96 4.12 11.40 1.60
N LEU A 97 3.38 10.40 2.05
CA LEU A 97 3.94 9.27 2.78
C LEU A 97 4.83 8.36 1.92
N MET A 98 4.56 8.28 0.62
CA MET A 98 5.44 7.55 -0.31
C MET A 98 6.80 8.24 -0.51
N ASN A 99 6.91 9.54 -0.23
CA ASN A 99 8.21 10.22 -0.18
C ASN A 99 8.85 10.19 1.20
N THR A 100 8.08 10.46 2.26
CA THR A 100 8.61 10.67 3.62
C THR A 100 8.82 9.38 4.40
N MET A 101 8.04 8.33 4.15
CA MET A 101 7.98 7.09 4.94
C MET A 101 7.73 7.32 6.44
N SER A 102 7.03 8.40 6.81
CA SER A 102 6.91 8.87 8.20
C SER A 102 6.51 7.77 9.20
N GLY A 103 5.43 7.03 8.94
CA GLY A 103 4.95 5.97 9.82
C GLY A 103 5.95 4.82 9.98
N ALA A 104 6.63 4.41 8.90
CA ALA A 104 7.62 3.35 8.95
C ALA A 104 8.85 3.76 9.77
N VAL A 105 9.35 4.99 9.57
CA VAL A 105 10.49 5.54 10.33
C VAL A 105 10.15 5.66 11.81
N THR A 106 8.96 6.17 12.15
CA THR A 106 8.59 6.40 13.55
C THR A 106 8.31 5.12 14.32
N VAL A 107 7.64 4.13 13.71
CA VAL A 107 7.46 2.81 14.33
C VAL A 107 8.80 2.10 14.49
N ASN A 108 9.72 2.23 13.53
CA ASN A 108 11.06 1.67 13.64
C ASN A 108 11.86 2.31 14.80
N ARG A 109 11.83 3.64 14.95
CA ARG A 109 12.44 4.31 16.11
C ARG A 109 11.86 3.84 17.44
N PHE A 110 10.54 3.66 17.51
CA PHE A 110 9.89 3.10 18.71
C PHE A 110 10.37 1.68 19.02
N PHE A 111 10.46 0.81 18.00
CA PHE A 111 10.92 -0.57 18.15
C PHE A 111 12.36 -0.69 18.66
N PHE A 112 13.22 0.26 18.29
CA PHE A 112 14.61 0.32 18.76
C PHE A 112 14.76 1.01 20.13
N GLY A 113 13.72 1.65 20.64
CA GLY A 113 13.79 2.47 21.86
C GLY A 113 14.38 3.88 21.65
N ASP A 114 14.59 4.31 20.40
CA ASP A 114 15.06 5.66 20.05
C ASP A 114 13.93 6.71 20.14
N SER A 115 12.68 6.28 20.34
CA SER A 115 11.50 7.11 20.51
C SER A 115 10.47 6.44 21.42
N GLU A 116 9.83 7.21 22.29
CA GLU A 116 8.72 6.74 23.15
C GLU A 116 7.34 6.86 22.47
N VAL A 117 7.28 7.44 21.27
CA VAL A 117 6.02 7.67 20.53
C VAL A 117 5.98 6.89 19.22
N LEU A 118 4.81 6.33 18.91
CA LEU A 118 4.52 5.60 17.67
C LEU A 118 4.17 6.50 16.49
N SER A 119 3.92 7.79 16.73
CA SER A 119 3.43 8.73 15.72
C SER A 119 4.13 10.07 15.87
N ALA A 120 4.96 10.40 14.88
CA ALA A 120 5.55 11.71 14.72
C ALA A 120 5.82 11.94 13.22
N HIS A 121 6.03 13.19 12.85
CA HIS A 121 6.45 13.51 11.50
C HIS A 121 7.94 13.21 11.34
N ALA A 122 8.26 12.32 10.40
CA ALA A 122 9.62 11.99 10.01
C ALA A 122 9.78 12.08 8.48
N ASN A 123 11.02 12.05 8.01
CA ASN A 123 11.34 11.97 6.60
C ASN A 123 12.57 11.08 6.42
N VAL A 124 12.45 10.04 5.59
CA VAL A 124 13.54 9.10 5.27
C VAL A 124 14.83 9.81 4.82
N ARG A 125 14.74 10.98 4.17
CA ARG A 125 15.92 11.76 3.74
C ARG A 125 16.74 12.34 4.89
N GLN A 126 16.16 12.41 6.09
CA GLN A 126 16.79 13.01 7.27
C GLN A 126 17.43 11.98 8.20
N LEU A 127 17.39 10.69 7.83
CA LEU A 127 17.97 9.62 8.62
C LEU A 127 19.49 9.74 8.69
N THR A 128 20.07 9.42 9.84
CA THR A 128 21.53 9.41 10.08
C THR A 128 22.05 7.99 10.26
N ASN A 129 23.36 7.80 10.28
CA ASN A 129 23.99 6.51 10.64
C ASN A 129 24.41 6.46 12.12
N ASP A 130 24.09 7.52 12.90
CA ASP A 130 24.51 7.65 14.29
C ASP A 130 23.45 7.10 15.27
N ILE A 131 22.23 6.88 14.79
CA ILE A 131 21.10 6.35 15.56
C ILE A 131 20.83 4.92 15.07
N PRO A 132 20.77 3.91 15.97
CA PRO A 132 20.59 2.51 15.60
C PRO A 132 19.40 2.27 14.66
N SER A 133 18.23 2.82 14.99
CA SER A 133 17.03 2.69 14.13
C SER A 133 17.19 3.33 12.76
N ASP A 134 17.77 4.52 12.68
CA ASP A 134 17.95 5.22 11.41
C ASP A 134 18.95 4.47 10.51
N ASP A 135 20.07 3.99 11.07
CA ASP A 135 21.07 3.18 10.36
C ASP A 135 20.47 1.85 9.88
N HIS A 136 19.69 1.17 10.73
CA HIS A 136 18.93 -0.02 10.36
C HIS A 136 18.00 0.25 9.17
N PHE A 137 17.25 1.35 9.23
CA PHE A 137 16.33 1.72 8.16
C PHE A 137 17.06 2.04 6.86
N ARG A 138 18.23 2.70 6.93
CA ARG A 138 19.08 2.98 5.77
C ARG A 138 19.68 1.72 5.16
N HIS A 139 20.02 0.71 5.96
CA HIS A 139 20.56 -0.56 5.48
C HIS A 139 19.52 -1.50 4.88
N LEU A 140 18.27 -1.46 5.36
CA LEU A 140 17.27 -2.50 5.02
C LEU A 140 15.98 -1.99 4.38
N CYS A 141 15.61 -0.71 4.54
CA CYS A 141 14.26 -0.23 4.19
C CYS A 141 14.24 1.00 3.26
N ALA A 142 15.28 1.83 3.25
CA ALA A 142 15.28 3.14 2.61
C ALA A 142 15.36 3.14 1.07
N SER A 143 15.07 2.02 0.39
CA SER A 143 15.09 1.93 -1.08
C SER A 143 13.73 2.25 -1.73
N CYS A 144 12.62 2.19 -0.98
CA CYS A 144 11.27 2.22 -1.50
C CYS A 144 10.53 3.53 -1.20
N HIS A 145 11.14 4.68 -1.55
CA HIS A 145 10.49 6.00 -1.46
C HIS A 145 10.61 6.78 -2.77
N LEU A 146 9.65 7.66 -3.06
CA LEU A 146 9.64 8.45 -4.31
C LEU A 146 10.86 9.34 -4.47
N GLY A 147 11.41 9.81 -3.35
CA GLY A 147 12.63 10.60 -3.34
C GLY A 147 13.92 9.81 -3.55
N ASN A 148 13.86 8.49 -3.72
CA ASN A 148 15.01 7.67 -4.09
C ASN A 148 15.39 8.02 -5.54
N GLU A 149 16.64 8.39 -5.75
CA GLU A 149 17.09 8.97 -7.00
C GLU A 149 17.39 7.90 -8.04
N LYS A 150 16.86 8.07 -9.26
CA LYS A 150 17.26 7.26 -10.39
C LYS A 150 18.45 7.93 -11.07
N SER A 151 19.60 7.26 -11.03
CA SER A 151 20.83 7.71 -11.69
C SER A 151 20.83 7.43 -13.19
N GLU A 152 20.04 6.45 -13.64
CA GLU A 152 19.97 6.04 -15.04
C GLU A 152 18.51 5.88 -15.50
N PRO A 153 18.21 6.13 -16.78
CA PRO A 153 16.89 5.87 -17.35
C PRO A 153 16.68 4.37 -17.47
N ALA A 154 15.70 3.84 -16.74
CA ALA A 154 15.32 2.43 -16.77
C ALA A 154 13.83 2.29 -16.43
N PRO A 155 13.14 1.25 -16.93
CA PRO A 155 11.78 0.92 -16.48
C PRO A 155 11.75 0.66 -14.97
N VAL A 156 10.57 0.76 -14.35
CA VAL A 156 10.40 0.41 -12.94
C VAL A 156 10.51 -1.11 -12.79
N SER A 157 11.31 -1.57 -11.82
CA SER A 157 11.44 -2.99 -11.44
C SER A 157 11.76 -3.14 -9.95
N GLU A 158 11.96 -4.38 -9.50
CA GLU A 158 12.45 -4.70 -8.16
C GLU A 158 13.86 -4.18 -7.90
N LEU A 159 14.61 -3.73 -8.91
CA LEU A 159 15.96 -3.16 -8.77
C LEU A 159 16.03 -1.69 -9.21
N SER A 160 15.07 -1.24 -10.00
CA SER A 160 15.00 0.12 -10.56
C SER A 160 13.73 0.82 -10.09
N ARG A 161 13.81 1.65 -9.03
CA ARG A 161 12.64 2.31 -8.42
C ARG A 161 12.96 3.71 -7.91
N GLY A 162 11.93 4.46 -7.54
CA GLY A 162 12.07 5.88 -7.22
C GLY A 162 11.97 6.75 -8.47
N GLY A 163 12.53 7.96 -8.43
CA GLY A 163 12.52 8.88 -9.57
C GLY A 163 11.56 10.06 -9.44
N GLY A 164 10.95 10.28 -8.27
CA GLY A 164 9.99 11.37 -8.08
C GLY A 164 8.81 11.29 -9.03
N CYS A 165 8.65 12.29 -9.90
CA CYS A 165 7.54 12.38 -10.85
C CYS A 165 7.55 11.21 -11.87
N ILE A 166 8.75 10.81 -12.34
CA ILE A 166 8.87 9.76 -13.35
C ILE A 166 8.71 8.34 -12.79
N ALA A 167 8.61 8.20 -11.46
CA ALA A 167 8.31 6.91 -10.83
C ALA A 167 6.95 6.35 -11.31
N CYS A 168 6.01 7.23 -11.66
CA CYS A 168 4.67 6.86 -12.11
C CYS A 168 4.33 7.36 -13.51
N HIS A 169 4.94 8.47 -13.96
CA HIS A 169 4.53 9.12 -15.21
C HIS A 169 5.35 8.71 -16.43
N LEU A 170 6.37 7.88 -16.29
CA LEU A 170 7.24 7.45 -17.39
C LEU A 170 6.82 6.09 -17.91
N ASP A 171 6.07 6.09 -19.02
CA ASP A 171 5.44 4.92 -19.61
C ASP A 171 6.35 4.26 -20.65
N TYR A 172 6.73 3.01 -20.35
CA TYR A 172 7.56 2.18 -21.22
C TYR A 172 6.66 1.21 -22.02
N THR A 173 6.54 1.46 -23.32
CA THR A 173 5.90 0.50 -24.24
C THR A 173 6.81 -0.69 -24.51
N GLU A 174 6.27 -1.77 -25.08
CA GLU A 174 7.07 -2.93 -25.52
C GLU A 174 8.25 -2.52 -26.42
N ALA A 175 8.03 -1.57 -27.33
CA ALA A 175 9.10 -1.05 -28.18
C ALA A 175 10.19 -0.31 -27.38
N ASN A 176 9.82 0.45 -26.34
CA ASN A 176 10.79 1.07 -25.43
C ASN A 176 11.60 0.01 -24.68
N LEU A 177 10.95 -1.06 -24.19
CA LEU A 177 11.62 -2.12 -23.44
C LEU A 177 12.63 -2.88 -24.32
N ILE A 178 12.26 -3.20 -25.57
CA ILE A 178 13.17 -3.84 -26.54
C ILE A 178 14.37 -2.93 -26.83
N ALA A 179 14.14 -1.66 -27.17
CA ALA A 179 15.22 -0.71 -27.44
C ALA A 179 16.12 -0.49 -26.22
N HIS A 180 15.55 -0.47 -25.01
CA HIS A 180 16.31 -0.38 -23.78
C HIS A 180 17.18 -1.62 -23.54
N GLN A 181 16.66 -2.82 -23.80
CA GLN A 181 17.45 -4.04 -23.68
C GLN A 181 18.61 -4.07 -24.68
N GLU A 182 18.37 -3.68 -25.94
CA GLU A 182 19.43 -3.58 -26.96
C GLU A 182 20.52 -2.57 -26.56
N TYR A 183 20.11 -1.43 -25.98
CA TYR A 183 21.02 -0.44 -25.42
C TYR A 183 21.92 -1.03 -24.32
N ILE A 184 21.34 -1.76 -23.37
CA ILE A 184 22.09 -2.44 -22.31
C ILE A 184 23.02 -3.53 -22.88
N ASP A 185 22.53 -4.38 -23.78
CA ASP A 185 23.29 -5.49 -24.39
C ASP A 185 24.48 -4.98 -25.22
N SER A 186 24.32 -3.83 -25.87
CA SER A 186 25.40 -3.13 -26.60
C SER A 186 26.46 -2.52 -25.66
N LYS A 187 26.30 -2.62 -24.35
CA LYS A 187 27.09 -1.90 -23.34
C LYS A 187 27.01 -0.39 -23.53
N LYS A 188 25.80 0.11 -23.84
CA LYS A 188 25.50 1.54 -24.01
C LYS A 188 26.28 2.20 -25.14
N THR A 189 26.57 1.44 -26.21
CA THR A 189 27.32 1.95 -27.37
C THR A 189 26.43 2.40 -28.52
N ILE A 190 25.15 2.01 -28.50
CA ILE A 190 24.11 2.54 -29.39
C ILE A 190 23.32 3.65 -28.69
N GLU A 191 22.58 4.44 -29.45
CA GLU A 191 21.68 5.47 -28.92
C GLU A 191 20.27 4.93 -28.67
N LEU A 192 19.53 5.55 -27.75
CA LEU A 192 18.13 5.24 -27.48
C LEU A 192 17.23 6.14 -28.34
N ASP A 193 16.70 5.61 -29.44
CA ASP A 193 15.92 6.40 -30.40
C ASP A 193 14.41 6.46 -30.09
N ILE A 194 13.97 5.72 -29.06
CA ILE A 194 12.56 5.67 -28.64
C ILE A 194 12.45 6.14 -27.18
N HIS A 195 12.00 7.37 -27.01
CA HIS A 195 11.77 7.98 -25.70
C HIS A 195 10.51 7.38 -25.04
N PRO A 196 10.54 6.99 -23.75
CA PRO A 196 9.33 6.58 -23.03
C PRO A 196 8.38 7.76 -22.82
N ALA A 197 7.08 7.55 -22.94
CA ALA A 197 6.12 8.66 -22.93
C ALA A 197 5.91 9.21 -21.51
N ILE A 198 5.88 10.54 -21.34
CA ILE A 198 5.43 11.15 -20.08
C ILE A 198 3.91 11.36 -20.16
N ASN A 199 3.13 10.54 -19.47
CA ASN A 199 1.67 10.54 -19.61
C ASN A 199 0.93 10.07 -18.33
N LEU A 200 -0.38 9.80 -18.45
CA LEU A 200 -1.24 9.30 -17.37
C LEU A 200 -1.50 7.79 -17.44
N ASN A 201 -0.75 7.05 -18.27
CA ASN A 201 -0.81 5.59 -18.38
C ASN A 201 -0.01 4.94 -17.25
N VAL A 202 -0.57 5.00 -16.03
CA VAL A 202 0.05 4.46 -14.84
C VAL A 202 -0.49 3.07 -14.58
N THR A 203 0.33 2.04 -14.82
CA THR A 203 -0.01 0.62 -14.62
C THR A 203 0.43 0.10 -13.25
N ASN A 204 0.01 -1.14 -12.89
CA ASN A 204 0.45 -1.80 -11.65
C ASN A 204 1.97 -1.93 -11.51
N GLU A 205 2.71 -2.00 -12.63
CA GLU A 205 4.17 -2.13 -12.62
C GLU A 205 4.86 -0.93 -11.95
N HIS A 206 4.29 0.28 -12.10
CA HIS A 206 4.80 1.48 -11.44
C HIS A 206 4.68 1.40 -9.92
N CYS A 207 3.63 0.74 -9.41
CA CYS A 207 3.47 0.47 -7.99
C CYS A 207 4.37 -0.69 -7.54
N PHE A 208 4.48 -1.73 -8.36
CA PHE A 208 5.19 -2.97 -8.08
C PHE A 208 6.66 -2.76 -7.69
N GLY A 209 7.38 -1.82 -8.33
CA GLY A 209 8.80 -1.57 -8.00
C GLY A 209 9.07 -1.32 -6.51
N CYS A 210 8.16 -0.62 -5.82
CA CYS A 210 8.23 -0.38 -4.37
C CYS A 210 7.32 -1.32 -3.56
N HIS A 211 6.09 -1.56 -4.03
CA HIS A 211 5.06 -2.33 -3.32
C HIS A 211 5.17 -3.85 -3.48
N SER A 212 6.21 -4.36 -4.18
CA SER A 212 6.62 -5.77 -4.14
C SER A 212 7.40 -6.14 -2.87
N ARG A 213 7.77 -5.17 -2.02
CA ARG A 213 8.49 -5.37 -0.74
C ARG A 213 7.67 -4.86 0.45
N SER A 214 8.17 -5.09 1.67
CA SER A 214 7.56 -4.68 2.94
C SER A 214 6.15 -5.27 3.13
N GLY A 215 5.09 -4.53 2.81
CA GLY A 215 3.70 -5.02 2.86
C GLY A 215 3.34 -5.99 1.74
N ARG A 216 4.19 -6.15 0.71
CA ARG A 216 3.96 -7.05 -0.44
C ARG A 216 2.61 -6.76 -1.14
N ILE A 217 2.19 -5.49 -1.15
CA ILE A 217 0.84 -5.09 -1.59
C ILE A 217 0.58 -5.49 -3.05
N SER A 218 1.52 -5.22 -3.96
CA SER A 218 1.34 -5.55 -5.38
C SER A 218 1.28 -7.05 -5.61
N THR A 219 2.15 -7.82 -4.95
CA THR A 219 2.16 -9.28 -5.08
C THR A 219 0.93 -9.91 -4.44
N ASN A 220 0.46 -9.42 -3.28
CA ASN A 220 -0.76 -9.91 -2.66
C ASN A 220 -2.00 -9.65 -3.55
N TYR A 221 -2.09 -8.47 -4.16
CA TYR A 221 -3.17 -8.10 -5.08
C TYR A 221 -3.27 -9.07 -6.26
N GLU A 222 -2.12 -9.46 -6.80
CA GLU A 222 -1.97 -10.48 -7.85
C GLU A 222 -2.11 -11.92 -7.35
N GLY A 223 -2.11 -12.15 -6.03
CA GLY A 223 -2.28 -13.47 -5.42
C GLY A 223 -0.99 -14.21 -5.07
N TRP A 224 0.16 -13.56 -5.10
CA TRP A 224 1.49 -14.11 -4.83
C TRP A 224 1.97 -13.80 -3.41
N HIS A 225 2.32 -14.84 -2.65
CA HIS A 225 2.86 -14.76 -1.30
C HIS A 225 4.36 -15.10 -1.29
N GLU A 226 5.17 -14.34 -0.56
CA GLU A 226 6.61 -14.56 -0.47
C GLU A 226 6.92 -15.83 0.34
N THR A 227 7.83 -16.66 -0.15
CA THR A 227 8.27 -17.90 0.52
C THR A 227 9.68 -17.72 1.10
N ARG A 228 10.12 -18.71 1.88
CA ARG A 228 11.51 -18.80 2.37
C ARG A 228 12.44 -19.56 1.42
N LEU A 229 11.94 -20.01 0.27
CA LEU A 229 12.72 -20.79 -0.68
C LEU A 229 13.76 -19.89 -1.35
N SER A 230 14.98 -20.41 -1.46
CA SER A 230 15.96 -19.85 -2.39
C SER A 230 15.59 -20.21 -3.83
N LYS A 231 16.18 -19.46 -4.78
CA LYS A 231 16.07 -19.77 -6.22
C LYS A 231 16.41 -21.23 -6.55
N SER A 232 17.38 -21.84 -5.87
CA SER A 232 17.78 -23.24 -6.09
C SER A 232 16.78 -24.26 -5.54
N GLU A 233 15.94 -23.85 -4.58
CA GLU A 233 14.95 -24.71 -3.94
C GLU A 233 13.56 -24.55 -4.58
N MET A 234 13.36 -23.54 -5.44
CA MET A 234 12.10 -23.27 -6.11
C MET A 234 11.64 -24.48 -6.94
N PRO A 235 10.44 -25.04 -6.68
CA PRO A 235 9.87 -26.08 -7.52
C PRO A 235 9.64 -25.61 -8.94
N ASN A 236 9.80 -26.50 -9.90
CA ASN A 236 9.43 -26.26 -11.30
C ASN A 236 7.92 -26.47 -11.49
N ASP A 237 7.12 -25.54 -10.98
CA ASP A 237 5.65 -25.55 -10.96
C ASP A 237 5.16 -24.10 -11.17
N ASP A 238 4.16 -23.90 -12.04
CA ASP A 238 3.61 -22.58 -12.38
C ASP A 238 2.97 -21.86 -11.17
N ARG A 239 2.77 -22.57 -10.05
CA ARG A 239 2.40 -21.99 -8.76
C ARG A 239 3.52 -21.21 -8.09
N TYR A 240 4.73 -21.20 -8.63
CA TYR A 240 5.85 -20.42 -8.11
C TYR A 240 6.31 -19.35 -9.10
N ARG A 241 6.70 -18.19 -8.56
CA ARG A 241 7.26 -17.06 -9.32
C ARG A 241 8.59 -16.63 -8.71
N LEU A 242 9.61 -16.49 -9.54
CA LEU A 242 10.90 -15.91 -9.17
C LEU A 242 10.92 -14.44 -9.57
N LEU A 243 11.28 -13.56 -8.63
CA LEU A 243 11.51 -12.13 -8.90
C LEU A 243 12.97 -11.85 -9.29
N GLU A 244 13.22 -10.68 -9.88
CA GLU A 244 14.56 -10.25 -10.34
C GLU A 244 15.58 -10.24 -9.18
N ASP A 245 15.13 -9.86 -7.98
CA ASP A 245 15.93 -9.81 -6.76
C ASP A 245 16.17 -11.19 -6.09
N GLY A 246 15.67 -12.27 -6.72
CA GLY A 246 15.91 -13.65 -6.30
C GLY A 246 14.90 -14.21 -5.28
N ARG A 247 13.93 -13.41 -4.83
CA ARG A 247 12.85 -13.90 -3.96
C ARG A 247 11.90 -14.83 -4.71
N VAL A 248 11.46 -15.88 -4.02
CA VAL A 248 10.53 -16.89 -4.55
C VAL A 248 9.16 -16.69 -3.93
N PHE A 249 8.13 -16.63 -4.76
CA PHE A 249 6.74 -16.47 -4.37
C PHE A 249 5.93 -17.70 -4.75
N GLU A 250 4.88 -17.99 -3.99
CA GLU A 250 3.87 -19.02 -4.28
C GLU A 250 2.50 -18.39 -4.50
N PHE A 251 1.69 -18.97 -5.38
CA PHE A 251 0.33 -18.49 -5.62
C PHE A 251 -0.65 -19.00 -4.55
N ILE A 252 -1.41 -18.09 -3.97
CA ILE A 252 -2.48 -18.36 -2.99
C ILE A 252 -3.85 -18.12 -3.63
N SER A 253 -4.24 -16.85 -3.77
CA SER A 253 -5.44 -16.43 -4.48
C SER A 253 -5.43 -14.91 -4.69
N ALA A 254 -5.69 -14.48 -5.92
CA ALA A 254 -5.71 -13.05 -6.26
C ALA A 254 -6.99 -12.34 -5.79
N ASP A 255 -6.88 -11.02 -5.59
CA ASP A 255 -7.99 -10.12 -5.29
C ASP A 255 -9.06 -10.17 -6.40
N VAL A 256 -10.33 -10.03 -6.03
CA VAL A 256 -11.45 -10.00 -6.99
C VAL A 256 -11.40 -8.80 -7.93
N HIS A 257 -10.88 -7.65 -7.49
CA HIS A 257 -10.71 -6.46 -8.32
C HIS A 257 -9.55 -6.66 -9.31
N HIS A 258 -8.46 -7.30 -8.88
CA HIS A 258 -7.37 -7.68 -9.79
C HIS A 258 -7.88 -8.63 -10.88
N LYS A 259 -8.66 -9.65 -10.51
CA LYS A 259 -9.31 -10.57 -11.45
C LYS A 259 -10.29 -9.87 -12.41
N ALA A 260 -10.87 -8.75 -12.00
CA ALA A 260 -11.70 -7.90 -12.84
C ALA A 260 -10.89 -6.94 -13.74
N GLY A 261 -9.56 -7.02 -13.69
CA GLY A 261 -8.64 -6.20 -14.49
C GLY A 261 -8.31 -4.84 -13.89
N MET A 262 -8.80 -4.52 -12.68
CA MET A 262 -8.54 -3.21 -12.09
C MET A 262 -7.06 -3.02 -11.76
N GLU A 263 -6.55 -1.83 -12.07
CA GLU A 263 -5.21 -1.39 -11.71
C GLU A 263 -5.22 -0.62 -10.39
N CYS A 264 -4.07 -0.45 -9.73
CA CYS A 264 -3.95 0.25 -8.45
C CYS A 264 -4.59 1.63 -8.51
N ILE A 265 -4.40 2.34 -9.63
CA ILE A 265 -4.95 3.67 -9.85
C ILE A 265 -6.46 3.66 -10.03
N ASP A 266 -7.13 2.54 -10.34
CA ASP A 266 -8.59 2.55 -10.48
C ASP A 266 -9.29 2.82 -9.14
N CYS A 267 -8.64 2.44 -8.04
CA CYS A 267 -9.01 2.80 -6.67
C CYS A 267 -8.29 4.06 -6.21
N HIS A 268 -6.95 4.08 -6.29
CA HIS A 268 -6.16 5.16 -5.74
C HIS A 268 -6.20 6.43 -6.61
N THR A 269 -6.58 7.54 -5.99
CA THR A 269 -6.74 8.84 -6.67
C THR A 269 -5.43 9.61 -6.73
N ALA A 270 -5.37 10.63 -7.60
CA ALA A 270 -4.21 11.52 -7.72
C ALA A 270 -3.81 12.17 -6.38
N VAL A 271 -4.78 12.45 -5.50
CA VAL A 271 -4.54 13.08 -4.19
C VAL A 271 -4.09 12.09 -3.12
N GLU A 272 -4.33 10.80 -3.31
CA GLU A 272 -3.82 9.76 -2.43
C GLU A 272 -2.40 9.37 -2.86
N VAL A 273 -2.17 9.24 -4.17
CA VAL A 273 -0.86 8.83 -4.71
C VAL A 273 0.15 9.97 -4.66
N MET A 274 -0.18 11.16 -5.17
CA MET A 274 0.74 12.30 -5.14
C MET A 274 0.65 13.11 -3.83
N GLY A 275 -0.27 12.77 -2.94
CA GLY A 275 -0.60 13.55 -1.75
C GLY A 275 -1.56 14.70 -2.03
N ASP A 276 -2.16 15.23 -0.98
CA ASP A 276 -3.10 16.36 -0.98
C ASP A 276 -2.47 17.67 -0.46
N GLY A 277 -1.17 17.63 -0.14
CA GLY A 277 -0.40 18.72 0.44
C GLY A 277 -0.25 18.63 1.96
N ASN A 278 -1.06 17.80 2.64
CA ASN A 278 -0.95 17.57 4.08
C ASN A 278 0.13 16.54 4.39
N ARG A 279 0.65 16.61 5.61
CA ARG A 279 1.53 15.59 6.18
C ARG A 279 0.71 14.68 7.08
N TYR A 280 0.89 13.38 6.89
CA TYR A 280 0.23 12.34 7.66
C TYR A 280 1.27 11.56 8.46
N PHE A 281 0.85 10.96 9.58
CA PHE A 281 1.71 10.03 10.32
C PHE A 281 1.70 8.66 9.67
N HIS A 282 0.52 8.18 9.29
CA HIS A 282 0.32 6.82 8.78
C HIS A 282 -0.60 6.77 7.55
N SER A 283 -0.47 5.72 6.73
CA SER A 283 -1.07 5.64 5.38
C SER A 283 -2.60 5.74 5.33
N GLU A 284 -3.26 5.20 6.32
CA GLU A 284 -4.70 5.14 6.54
C GLU A 284 -5.28 6.51 6.88
N GLU A 285 -4.44 7.48 7.24
CA GLU A 285 -4.84 8.88 7.34
C GLU A 285 -4.82 9.56 5.97
N ALA A 286 -3.93 9.12 5.06
CA ALA A 286 -3.78 9.69 3.72
C ALA A 286 -4.74 9.07 2.69
N VAL A 287 -5.05 7.78 2.83
CA VAL A 287 -6.00 7.05 1.97
C VAL A 287 -7.43 7.35 2.42
N LYS A 288 -8.26 7.82 1.50
CA LYS A 288 -9.65 8.26 1.74
C LYS A 288 -10.69 7.43 1.00
N ILE A 289 -10.27 6.61 0.02
CA ILE A 289 -11.19 5.72 -0.67
C ILE A 289 -11.76 4.67 0.28
N GLN A 290 -13.09 4.55 0.27
CA GLN A 290 -13.81 3.55 1.06
C GLN A 290 -14.54 2.56 0.16
N CYS A 291 -14.65 1.30 0.58
CA CYS A 291 -15.39 0.27 -0.15
C CYS A 291 -16.84 0.72 -0.44
N GLU A 292 -17.43 1.41 0.55
CA GLU A 292 -18.81 1.91 0.54
C GLU A 292 -19.05 3.07 -0.43
N ASP A 293 -18.00 3.68 -0.99
CA ASP A 293 -18.16 4.69 -2.03
C ASP A 293 -18.62 4.05 -3.36
N CYS A 294 -18.16 2.83 -3.64
CA CYS A 294 -18.49 2.08 -4.86
C CYS A 294 -19.51 0.96 -4.61
N HIS A 295 -19.47 0.34 -3.42
CA HIS A 295 -20.36 -0.73 -3.01
C HIS A 295 -21.39 -0.23 -2.02
N THR A 296 -22.47 0.39 -2.53
CA THR A 296 -23.49 1.03 -1.70
C THR A 296 -24.91 0.62 -2.10
N ASN A 297 -25.77 0.49 -1.08
CA ASN A 297 -27.23 0.41 -1.24
C ASN A 297 -27.91 1.79 -1.12
N GLN A 298 -27.15 2.82 -0.73
CA GLN A 298 -27.60 4.20 -0.59
C GLN A 298 -27.29 4.99 -1.86
N ALA A 299 -28.12 5.98 -2.17
CA ALA A 299 -27.82 6.94 -3.24
C ALA A 299 -26.52 7.69 -2.93
N PRO A 300 -25.49 7.63 -3.81
CA PRO A 300 -24.24 8.33 -3.57
C PRO A 300 -24.40 9.84 -3.75
N VAL A 301 -23.45 10.59 -3.20
CA VAL A 301 -23.30 12.01 -3.53
C VAL A 301 -22.70 12.09 -4.94
N LEU A 302 -23.30 12.92 -5.79
CA LEU A 302 -22.92 13.07 -7.20
C LEU A 302 -22.46 14.50 -7.49
N SER A 303 -21.46 14.63 -8.36
CA SER A 303 -21.00 15.89 -8.93
C SER A 303 -21.17 15.89 -10.45
N SER A 304 -21.62 17.01 -11.01
CA SER A 304 -21.60 17.23 -12.45
C SER A 304 -20.17 17.55 -12.91
N TYR A 305 -19.91 17.36 -14.21
CA TYR A 305 -18.64 17.76 -14.82
C TYR A 305 -18.30 19.24 -14.55
N GLU A 306 -19.28 20.14 -14.70
CA GLU A 306 -19.08 21.58 -14.52
C GLU A 306 -18.62 21.95 -13.10
N SER A 307 -19.00 21.15 -12.10
CA SER A 307 -18.66 21.38 -10.69
C SER A 307 -17.32 20.77 -10.29
N LEU A 308 -16.67 19.99 -11.16
CA LEU A 308 -15.36 19.40 -10.89
C LEU A 308 -14.27 20.49 -10.80
N ASP A 309 -13.26 20.21 -9.99
CA ASP A 309 -12.05 21.00 -9.92
C ASP A 309 -11.22 20.92 -11.23
N ILE A 310 -10.27 21.84 -11.38
CA ILE A 310 -9.47 21.99 -12.61
C ILE A 310 -8.61 20.73 -12.87
N GLU A 311 -8.05 20.11 -11.84
CA GLU A 311 -7.20 18.91 -11.98
C GLU A 311 -8.04 17.73 -12.46
N SER A 312 -9.19 17.49 -11.84
CA SER A 312 -10.14 16.44 -12.24
C SER A 312 -10.59 16.60 -13.69
N LYS A 313 -10.97 17.83 -14.10
CA LYS A 313 -11.34 18.13 -15.50
C LYS A 313 -10.18 17.86 -16.45
N LYS A 314 -8.96 18.24 -16.08
CA LYS A 314 -7.77 18.02 -16.90
C LYS A 314 -7.46 16.53 -17.07
N ILE A 315 -7.58 15.74 -16.00
CA ILE A 315 -7.41 14.29 -16.04
C ILE A 315 -8.43 13.65 -16.99
N LEU A 316 -9.71 14.02 -16.89
CA LEU A 316 -10.77 13.52 -17.79
C LEU A 316 -10.47 13.86 -19.25
N GLN A 317 -10.09 15.11 -19.52
CA GLN A 317 -9.72 15.58 -20.86
C GLN A 317 -8.56 14.77 -21.44
N LEU A 318 -7.49 14.55 -20.65
CA LEU A 318 -6.31 13.79 -21.08
C LEU A 318 -6.63 12.32 -21.32
N ARG A 319 -7.62 11.76 -20.63
CA ARG A 319 -8.12 10.40 -20.83
C ARG A 319 -9.17 10.29 -21.94
N GLY A 320 -9.55 11.40 -22.57
CA GLY A 320 -10.52 11.41 -23.67
C GLY A 320 -11.94 11.00 -23.26
N ILE A 321 -12.31 11.17 -21.98
CA ILE A 321 -13.64 10.85 -21.48
C ILE A 321 -14.59 12.01 -21.81
N ASP A 322 -15.66 11.73 -22.57
CA ASP A 322 -16.66 12.74 -22.96
C ASP A 322 -17.52 13.15 -21.75
N GLU A 323 -17.48 14.45 -21.50
CA GLU A 323 -17.87 15.13 -20.27
C GLU A 323 -19.39 15.27 -20.12
N ALA A 324 -20.11 15.27 -21.25
CA ALA A 324 -21.53 15.62 -21.29
C ALA A 324 -22.48 14.51 -20.81
N SER A 325 -22.00 13.28 -20.63
CA SER A 325 -22.87 12.12 -20.42
C SER A 325 -22.88 11.56 -18.99
N TYR A 326 -22.00 12.06 -18.10
CA TYR A 326 -21.79 11.45 -16.79
C TYR A 326 -21.95 12.41 -15.62
N THR A 327 -22.42 11.85 -14.51
CA THR A 327 -22.24 12.42 -13.17
C THR A 327 -21.28 11.53 -12.39
N PHE A 328 -20.42 12.13 -11.57
CA PHE A 328 -19.32 11.45 -10.90
C PHE A 328 -19.65 11.24 -9.43
N VAL A 329 -19.35 10.06 -8.90
CA VAL A 329 -19.48 9.77 -7.47
C VAL A 329 -18.45 10.57 -6.68
N VAL A 330 -18.89 11.18 -5.58
CA VAL A 330 -18.03 11.91 -4.64
C VAL A 330 -17.76 11.01 -3.45
N GLY A 331 -16.48 10.80 -3.12
CA GLY A 331 -16.07 10.01 -1.97
C GLY A 331 -16.52 10.67 -0.67
N LYS A 332 -17.09 9.88 0.25
CA LYS A 332 -17.67 10.40 1.49
C LYS A 332 -16.63 11.05 2.39
N GLU A 333 -15.48 10.40 2.56
CA GLU A 333 -14.41 10.92 3.42
C GLU A 333 -13.54 11.97 2.72
N SER A 334 -13.29 11.82 1.43
CA SER A 334 -12.44 12.76 0.68
C SER A 334 -13.15 14.06 0.33
N GLY A 335 -14.48 14.02 0.19
CA GLY A 335 -15.27 15.12 -0.39
C GLY A 335 -14.90 15.41 -1.85
N ARG A 336 -14.14 14.53 -2.51
CA ARG A 336 -13.63 14.72 -3.87
C ARG A 336 -14.26 13.72 -4.84
N PRO A 337 -14.46 14.11 -6.11
CA PRO A 337 -15.02 13.24 -7.12
C PRO A 337 -14.04 12.14 -7.55
N TYR A 338 -14.54 10.93 -7.71
CA TYR A 338 -13.84 9.88 -8.45
C TYR A 338 -14.04 10.11 -9.94
N VAL A 339 -12.98 10.51 -10.64
CA VAL A 339 -12.99 10.77 -12.10
C VAL A 339 -13.31 9.53 -12.96
N ASN A 340 -13.48 8.36 -12.33
CA ASN A 340 -13.72 7.10 -13.00
C ASN A 340 -14.90 6.32 -12.41
N VAL A 341 -15.66 6.88 -11.48
CA VAL A 341 -16.88 6.24 -10.96
C VAL A 341 -18.06 7.12 -11.34
N VAL A 342 -18.89 6.62 -12.25
CA VAL A 342 -19.96 7.39 -12.88
C VAL A 342 -21.33 6.80 -12.59
N SER A 343 -22.34 7.66 -12.55
CA SER A 343 -23.75 7.29 -12.50
C SER A 343 -24.44 7.69 -13.79
N ASP A 344 -25.19 6.75 -14.37
CA ASP A 344 -26.04 7.02 -15.53
C ASP A 344 -27.42 7.58 -15.14
N SER A 345 -28.24 7.93 -16.13
CA SER A 345 -29.60 8.48 -15.90
C SER A 345 -30.56 7.54 -15.14
N SER A 346 -30.25 6.24 -15.06
CA SER A 346 -31.03 5.25 -14.30
C SER A 346 -30.55 5.11 -12.84
N GLY A 347 -29.47 5.79 -12.48
CA GLY A 347 -28.82 5.68 -11.18
C GLY A 347 -27.85 4.49 -11.07
N LYS A 348 -27.61 3.76 -12.17
CA LYS A 348 -26.66 2.64 -12.17
C LYS A 348 -25.24 3.17 -12.06
N LEU A 349 -24.49 2.65 -11.10
CA LEU A 349 -23.09 2.99 -10.90
C LEU A 349 -22.17 2.10 -11.72
N THR A 350 -21.19 2.72 -12.38
CA THR A 350 -20.20 2.07 -13.24
C THR A 350 -18.83 2.63 -12.92
N LEU A 351 -17.85 1.74 -12.76
CA LEU A 351 -16.45 2.12 -12.73
C LEU A 351 -15.86 2.02 -14.15
N LEU A 352 -15.18 3.06 -14.58
CA LEU A 352 -14.40 3.10 -15.79
C LEU A 352 -12.95 2.79 -15.42
N ARG A 353 -12.35 1.77 -16.02
CA ARG A 353 -10.91 1.52 -15.85
C ARG A 353 -10.14 2.69 -16.45
N LYS A 354 -9.24 3.31 -15.69
CA LYS A 354 -8.65 4.62 -16.03
C LYS A 354 -7.80 4.56 -17.29
N ASN A 355 -7.05 3.47 -17.51
CA ASN A 355 -6.17 3.35 -18.68
C ASN A 355 -6.89 2.78 -19.92
N THR A 356 -7.91 1.93 -19.74
CA THR A 356 -8.56 1.24 -20.87
C THR A 356 -9.93 1.81 -21.24
N GLY A 357 -10.59 2.53 -20.33
CA GLY A 357 -11.98 2.99 -20.48
C GLY A 357 -13.02 1.87 -20.38
N GLU A 358 -12.60 0.62 -20.11
CA GLU A 358 -13.51 -0.51 -19.94
C GLU A 358 -14.44 -0.29 -18.74
N GLN A 359 -15.71 -0.70 -18.91
CA GLN A 359 -16.76 -0.47 -17.92
C GLN A 359 -16.96 -1.69 -17.02
N LEU A 360 -16.85 -1.49 -15.72
CA LEU A 360 -17.17 -2.48 -14.69
C LEU A 360 -18.45 -2.05 -13.96
N SER A 361 -19.45 -2.93 -13.93
CA SER A 361 -20.68 -2.68 -13.18
C SER A 361 -20.41 -2.84 -11.68
N LEU A 362 -20.77 -1.83 -10.89
CA LEU A 362 -20.61 -1.89 -9.44
C LEU A 362 -21.75 -2.68 -8.79
N ILE A 363 -21.39 -3.54 -7.84
CA ILE A 363 -22.33 -4.40 -7.12
C ILE A 363 -22.65 -3.81 -5.74
N ALA A 364 -23.91 -3.84 -5.37
CA ALA A 364 -24.36 -3.38 -4.08
C ALA A 364 -24.13 -4.47 -3.00
N PRO A 365 -23.91 -4.10 -1.72
CA PRO A 365 -23.66 -5.07 -0.67
C PRO A 365 -24.90 -5.93 -0.38
N ASN A 366 -24.67 -7.22 -0.12
CA ASN A 366 -25.74 -8.16 0.26
C ASN A 366 -26.40 -7.76 1.58
N THR A 367 -27.64 -8.23 1.81
CA THR A 367 -28.39 -7.94 3.04
C THR A 367 -27.62 -8.28 4.32
N ILE A 368 -26.85 -9.39 4.33
CA ILE A 368 -26.03 -9.78 5.49
C ILE A 368 -25.00 -8.72 5.89
N CYS A 369 -24.56 -7.89 4.95
CA CYS A 369 -23.59 -6.82 5.21
C CYS A 369 -24.21 -5.60 5.90
N THR A 370 -25.54 -5.46 5.86
CA THR A 370 -26.27 -4.26 6.30
C THR A 370 -27.39 -4.58 7.30
N LYS A 371 -27.53 -5.83 7.70
CA LYS A 371 -28.62 -6.30 8.57
C LYS A 371 -28.25 -6.13 10.05
N GLY A 372 -29.08 -5.39 10.78
CA GLY A 372 -28.94 -5.19 12.22
C GLY A 372 -27.67 -4.43 12.60
N ASP A 373 -27.42 -4.32 13.90
CA ASP A 373 -26.34 -3.49 14.44
C ASP A 373 -25.17 -4.33 14.99
N ALA A 374 -25.31 -5.66 15.09
CA ALA A 374 -24.31 -6.53 15.70
C ALA A 374 -22.91 -6.43 15.06
N HIS A 375 -22.85 -6.15 13.76
CA HIS A 375 -21.61 -6.03 13.00
C HIS A 375 -21.32 -4.62 12.50
N GLN A 376 -22.01 -3.59 13.01
CA GLN A 376 -21.82 -2.20 12.57
C GLN A 376 -20.37 -1.70 12.74
N SER A 377 -19.62 -2.27 13.69
CA SER A 377 -18.22 -1.95 13.92
C SER A 377 -17.26 -2.70 12.96
N LEU A 378 -17.69 -3.71 12.21
CA LEU A 378 -16.79 -4.43 11.31
C LEU A 378 -16.43 -3.58 10.09
N SER A 379 -15.14 -3.50 9.74
CA SER A 379 -14.75 -3.01 8.41
C SER A 379 -15.10 -4.06 7.34
N CYS A 380 -15.31 -3.61 6.10
CA CYS A 380 -15.48 -4.54 4.98
C CYS A 380 -14.29 -5.49 4.86
N SER A 381 -13.06 -5.01 5.11
CA SER A 381 -11.84 -5.84 5.08
C SER A 381 -11.83 -6.94 6.15
N ALA A 382 -12.40 -6.72 7.34
CA ALA A 382 -12.50 -7.74 8.39
C ALA A 382 -13.27 -8.98 7.89
N CYS A 383 -14.26 -8.78 7.02
CA CYS A 383 -15.02 -9.84 6.38
C CYS A 383 -14.34 -10.34 5.10
N HIS A 384 -13.89 -9.44 4.23
CA HIS A 384 -13.54 -9.74 2.84
C HIS A 384 -12.06 -10.01 2.57
N THR A 385 -11.16 -9.79 3.52
CA THR A 385 -9.74 -10.17 3.37
C THR A 385 -9.61 -11.69 3.50
N SER A 386 -9.27 -12.36 2.40
CA SER A 386 -9.17 -13.84 2.39
C SER A 386 -7.89 -14.35 3.05
N TRP A 387 -6.78 -13.64 2.86
CA TRP A 387 -5.49 -13.96 3.46
C TRP A 387 -4.62 -12.71 3.61
N ALA A 388 -3.70 -12.69 4.56
CA ALA A 388 -2.70 -11.65 4.69
C ALA A 388 -1.33 -12.30 4.90
N PRO A 389 -0.23 -11.70 4.40
CA PRO A 389 1.11 -12.15 4.70
C PRO A 389 1.39 -11.94 6.20
N GLN A 390 1.91 -12.97 6.85
CA GLN A 390 2.25 -12.98 8.26
C GLN A 390 3.68 -13.49 8.42
N CYS A 391 4.46 -12.81 9.24
CA CYS A 391 5.82 -13.22 9.57
C CYS A 391 5.99 -13.24 11.09
N ILE A 392 6.56 -14.31 11.64
CA ILE A 392 6.80 -14.44 13.08
C ILE A 392 8.26 -14.80 13.35
N GLY A 393 8.78 -14.43 14.52
CA GLY A 393 10.09 -14.89 14.98
C GLY A 393 11.26 -14.27 14.23
N CYS A 394 11.10 -13.06 13.70
CA CYS A 394 12.22 -12.33 13.12
C CYS A 394 13.14 -11.82 14.24
N HIS A 395 14.44 -11.81 13.98
CA HIS A 395 15.43 -11.19 14.85
C HIS A 395 16.35 -10.31 14.00
N THR A 396 16.70 -9.13 14.48
CA THR A 396 17.72 -8.30 13.84
C THR A 396 18.86 -7.98 14.79
N ALA A 397 20.10 -8.04 14.28
CA ALA A 397 21.30 -7.74 15.03
C ALA A 397 22.30 -6.96 14.18
N TYR A 398 23.10 -6.11 14.81
CA TYR A 398 24.19 -5.42 14.13
C TYR A 398 25.49 -6.23 14.17
N ASP A 399 26.13 -6.42 13.03
CA ASP A 399 27.48 -7.01 12.93
C ASP A 399 28.49 -5.96 12.42
N PRO A 400 29.40 -5.46 13.27
CA PRO A 400 30.39 -4.46 12.88
C PRO A 400 31.50 -5.02 11.97
N ASN A 401 31.65 -6.33 11.84
CA ASN A 401 32.75 -6.96 11.10
C ASN A 401 32.40 -7.26 9.63
N GLN A 402 31.15 -7.04 9.23
CA GLN A 402 30.69 -7.27 7.87
C GLN A 402 30.49 -5.97 7.11
N ASN A 403 30.49 -6.06 5.78
CA ASN A 403 30.23 -4.90 4.93
C ASN A 403 28.73 -4.80 4.67
N GLY A 404 28.18 -3.60 4.90
CA GLY A 404 26.80 -3.25 4.60
C GLY A 404 26.68 -2.42 3.33
N TYR A 405 25.45 -2.01 3.05
CA TYR A 405 25.15 -1.08 1.97
C TYR A 405 24.04 -0.12 2.41
N ASP A 406 24.35 1.18 2.38
CA ASP A 406 23.41 2.25 2.70
C ASP A 406 22.52 2.51 1.49
N LEU A 407 21.26 2.06 1.57
CA LEU A 407 20.28 2.16 0.49
C LEU A 407 19.83 3.61 0.22
N LEU A 408 20.05 4.52 1.16
CA LEU A 408 19.68 5.92 1.01
C LEU A 408 20.83 6.75 0.39
N ALA A 409 22.07 6.47 0.78
CA ALA A 409 23.26 7.14 0.21
C ALA A 409 23.88 6.40 -0.97
N HIS A 410 23.36 5.21 -1.33
CA HIS A 410 23.86 4.35 -2.41
C HIS A 410 25.37 4.04 -2.32
N LYS A 411 25.84 3.74 -1.11
CA LYS A 411 27.27 3.49 -0.86
C LYS A 411 27.50 2.30 0.07
N PRO A 412 28.62 1.57 -0.10
CA PRO A 412 29.05 0.57 0.88
C PRO A 412 29.30 1.20 2.26
N THR A 413 29.02 0.44 3.31
CA THR A 413 29.28 0.79 4.71
C THR A 413 30.08 -0.30 5.42
N HIS A 414 30.75 0.07 6.51
CA HIS A 414 31.37 -0.88 7.42
C HIS A 414 30.43 -1.14 8.59
N GLY A 415 30.21 -2.42 8.90
CA GLY A 415 29.10 -2.88 9.72
C GLY A 415 27.80 -3.00 8.93
N LYS A 416 26.95 -3.95 9.31
CA LYS A 416 25.62 -4.13 8.71
C LYS A 416 24.62 -4.65 9.73
N TRP A 417 23.35 -4.38 9.49
CA TRP A 417 22.27 -5.11 10.16
C TRP A 417 21.99 -6.42 9.43
N GLU A 418 21.86 -7.49 10.20
CA GLU A 418 21.39 -8.79 9.73
C GLU A 418 19.97 -9.03 10.19
N GLU A 419 19.12 -9.52 9.28
CA GLU A 419 17.79 -10.01 9.60
C GLU A 419 17.79 -11.53 9.53
N TYR A 420 17.43 -12.16 10.63
CA TYR A 420 17.17 -13.59 10.73
C TYR A 420 15.68 -13.81 10.56
N LEU A 421 15.29 -14.50 9.50
CA LEU A 421 13.90 -14.73 9.14
C LEU A 421 13.33 -15.93 9.90
N GLY A 422 12.19 -15.71 10.55
CA GLY A 422 11.36 -16.79 11.09
C GLY A 422 10.39 -17.34 10.03
N GLU A 423 9.16 -17.67 10.42
CA GLU A 423 8.20 -18.34 9.54
C GLU A 423 7.29 -17.35 8.79
N PHE A 424 6.94 -17.69 7.53
CA PHE A 424 6.03 -16.92 6.69
C PHE A 424 4.74 -17.70 6.46
N PHE A 425 3.59 -17.02 6.56
CA PHE A 425 2.28 -17.61 6.32
C PHE A 425 1.40 -16.70 5.47
N ALA A 426 0.58 -17.34 4.64
CA ALA A 426 -0.59 -16.73 4.01
C ALA A 426 -1.85 -17.35 4.60
N GLY A 427 -2.61 -16.58 5.38
CA GLY A 427 -3.86 -17.04 5.96
C GLY A 427 -4.75 -15.91 6.43
N PRO A 428 -5.99 -16.19 6.86
CA PRO A 428 -6.89 -15.17 7.36
C PRO A 428 -6.23 -14.31 8.45
N PRO A 429 -6.40 -12.98 8.42
CA PRO A 429 -5.77 -12.10 9.39
C PRO A 429 -6.44 -12.21 10.77
N THR A 430 -5.66 -11.84 11.79
CA THR A 430 -6.16 -11.53 13.13
C THR A 430 -7.05 -10.29 13.06
N LEU A 431 -8.05 -10.21 13.93
CA LEU A 431 -8.92 -9.05 14.05
C LEU A 431 -8.60 -8.27 15.32
N GLY A 432 -8.77 -6.95 15.25
CA GLY A 432 -8.53 -6.05 16.37
C GLY A 432 -9.33 -4.77 16.22
N VAL A 433 -9.26 -3.90 17.22
CA VAL A 433 -10.06 -2.68 17.28
C VAL A 433 -9.16 -1.47 16.99
N VAL A 434 -9.64 -0.60 16.11
CA VAL A 434 -9.14 0.77 15.94
C VAL A 434 -10.18 1.73 16.49
N GLU A 435 -9.75 2.59 17.40
CA GLU A 435 -10.57 3.61 18.06
C GLU A 435 -10.25 4.97 17.46
N ASN A 436 -11.27 5.68 17.01
CA ASN A 436 -11.12 7.02 16.44
C ASN A 436 -12.04 7.97 17.19
N LEU A 437 -11.73 9.25 17.11
CA LEU A 437 -12.58 10.31 17.64
C LEU A 437 -13.41 10.90 16.50
N ASP A 438 -14.71 11.05 16.72
CA ASP A 438 -15.56 11.84 15.84
C ASP A 438 -15.38 13.36 16.06
N ALA A 439 -16.11 14.18 15.32
CA ALA A 439 -16.04 15.64 15.42
C ALA A 439 -16.41 16.18 16.82
N ASP A 440 -17.22 15.42 17.58
CA ASP A 440 -17.67 15.75 18.92
C ASP A 440 -16.80 15.10 20.01
N SER A 441 -15.65 14.53 19.62
CA SER A 441 -14.72 13.81 20.50
C SER A 441 -15.29 12.53 21.14
N ASN A 442 -16.34 11.94 20.58
CA ASN A 442 -16.79 10.61 20.98
C ASN A 442 -15.91 9.55 20.33
N ILE A 443 -15.63 8.49 21.09
CA ILE A 443 -14.90 7.34 20.57
C ILE A 443 -15.84 6.49 19.72
N PHE A 444 -15.50 6.32 18.45
CA PHE A 444 -16.11 5.30 17.61
C PHE A 444 -15.08 4.23 17.26
N ARG A 445 -15.53 2.98 17.25
CA ARG A 445 -14.67 1.82 17.07
C ARG A 445 -14.90 1.18 15.70
N LYS A 446 -13.83 0.75 15.04
CA LYS A 446 -13.87 -0.17 13.89
C LYS A 446 -13.01 -1.39 14.17
N VAL A 447 -13.57 -2.58 13.96
CA VAL A 447 -12.83 -3.83 13.91
C VAL A 447 -12.18 -3.95 12.54
N LYS A 448 -10.86 -4.07 12.51
CA LYS A 448 -10.05 -4.16 11.29
C LYS A 448 -9.17 -5.41 11.32
N THR A 449 -8.54 -5.67 10.18
CA THR A 449 -7.55 -6.74 9.98
C THR A 449 -6.18 -6.31 10.49
N PHE A 450 -5.50 -7.22 11.18
CA PHE A 450 -4.17 -7.06 11.73
C PHE A 450 -3.28 -8.24 11.33
N ILE A 451 -1.98 -7.96 11.25
CA ILE A 451 -0.92 -8.97 11.09
C ILE A 451 0.16 -8.74 12.15
N PRO A 452 0.96 -9.77 12.47
CA PRO A 452 2.23 -9.58 13.15
C PRO A 452 3.03 -8.47 12.45
N GLY A 453 3.24 -7.35 13.14
CA GLY A 453 4.03 -6.22 12.63
C GLY A 453 5.49 -6.39 13.03
N MET A 454 5.72 -6.38 14.34
CA MET A 454 7.01 -6.62 14.99
C MET A 454 6.78 -7.56 16.16
N ILE A 455 6.78 -8.87 15.89
CA ILE A 455 7.01 -9.89 16.93
C ILE A 455 8.47 -10.31 16.77
N ALA A 456 9.34 -9.47 17.31
CA ALA A 456 10.75 -9.52 16.95
C ALA A 456 11.65 -9.02 18.07
N THR A 457 12.88 -9.49 18.03
CA THR A 457 13.97 -9.00 18.86
C THR A 457 14.93 -8.14 18.05
N VAL A 458 15.43 -7.07 18.66
CA VAL A 458 16.52 -6.23 18.13
C VAL A 458 17.69 -6.26 19.09
N ASP A 459 18.86 -6.66 18.60
CA ASP A 459 20.13 -6.64 19.34
C ASP A 459 21.05 -5.54 18.77
N GLN A 460 21.22 -4.51 19.59
CA GLN A 460 22.05 -3.34 19.28
C GLN A 460 23.37 -3.36 20.03
N SER A 461 23.71 -4.44 20.74
CA SER A 461 24.87 -4.51 21.66
C SER A 461 26.21 -4.24 20.98
N ALA A 462 26.31 -4.56 19.68
CA ALA A 462 27.51 -4.39 18.88
C ALA A 462 27.53 -3.08 18.07
N PHE A 463 26.43 -2.32 18.06
CA PHE A 463 26.35 -1.02 17.38
C PHE A 463 27.25 0.02 18.07
N PRO A 464 27.83 1.00 17.35
CA PRO A 464 28.62 2.07 17.97
C PRO A 464 27.81 2.81 19.05
N ASP A 465 28.47 3.22 20.13
CA ASP A 465 27.89 4.01 21.23
C ASP A 465 26.74 3.36 22.06
N THR A 466 26.33 2.13 21.74
CA THR A 466 25.41 1.29 22.55
C THR A 466 26.12 0.15 23.27
N LYS A 467 27.45 0.02 23.09
CA LYS A 467 28.26 -1.07 23.66
C LYS A 467 28.22 -1.07 25.20
N GLY A 468 27.62 -2.12 25.76
CA GLY A 468 27.55 -2.34 27.21
C GLY A 468 26.31 -1.72 27.89
N ASP A 469 25.33 -1.27 27.12
CA ASP A 469 24.00 -0.95 27.63
C ASP A 469 23.26 -2.24 28.02
N GLU A 470 22.69 -2.31 29.23
CA GLU A 470 21.91 -3.48 29.68
C GLU A 470 20.60 -3.63 28.89
N ASP A 471 20.12 -2.55 28.24
CA ASP A 471 18.90 -2.54 27.43
C ASP A 471 19.15 -2.72 25.91
N SER A 472 20.32 -3.23 25.51
CA SER A 472 20.69 -3.36 24.09
C SER A 472 19.93 -4.45 23.33
N LEU A 473 19.39 -5.45 24.05
CA LEU A 473 18.51 -6.47 23.49
C LEU A 473 17.06 -6.14 23.87
N ARG A 474 16.22 -5.83 22.87
CA ARG A 474 14.82 -5.49 23.08
C ARG A 474 13.92 -6.49 22.37
N PHE A 475 12.79 -6.82 23.00
CA PHE A 475 11.71 -7.59 22.39
C PHE A 475 10.45 -6.75 22.36
N HIS A 476 9.78 -6.74 21.22
CA HIS A 476 8.44 -6.17 21.09
C HIS A 476 7.49 -7.20 20.47
N ARG A 477 6.22 -7.13 20.87
CA ARG A 477 5.08 -7.80 20.25
C ARG A 477 4.07 -6.75 19.82
N LEU A 478 4.21 -6.28 18.59
CA LEU A 478 3.34 -5.26 17.99
C LEU A 478 2.63 -5.85 16.78
N PHE A 479 1.31 -5.78 16.79
CA PHE A 479 0.52 -6.06 15.59
C PHE A 479 0.23 -4.77 14.84
N SER A 480 0.19 -4.85 13.51
CA SER A 480 -0.10 -3.70 12.67
C SER A 480 -1.47 -3.85 12.02
N PRO A 481 -2.33 -2.80 12.03
CA PRO A 481 -3.44 -2.74 11.11
C PRO A 481 -2.92 -2.91 9.68
N THR A 482 -3.65 -3.67 8.85
CA THR A 482 -3.23 -3.95 7.48
C THR A 482 -4.39 -3.88 6.50
N SER A 483 -4.08 -3.46 5.27
CA SER A 483 -4.90 -3.71 4.08
C SER A 483 -4.12 -4.68 3.19
N ALA A 484 -4.49 -5.96 3.23
CA ALA A 484 -3.71 -7.00 2.55
C ALA A 484 -3.89 -7.01 1.03
N HIS A 485 -4.94 -6.35 0.50
CA HIS A 485 -5.30 -6.36 -0.92
C HIS A 485 -5.57 -7.77 -1.46
N THR A 486 -6.32 -8.57 -0.72
CA THR A 486 -6.69 -9.95 -1.07
C THR A 486 -8.21 -10.15 -0.95
N THR A 487 -8.95 -9.11 -1.32
CA THR A 487 -10.40 -9.03 -1.22
C THR A 487 -11.05 -10.18 -1.98
N SER A 488 -11.95 -10.88 -1.30
CA SER A 488 -12.64 -12.04 -1.83
C SER A 488 -14.06 -12.12 -1.26
N LYS A 489 -14.70 -13.28 -1.40
CA LYS A 489 -15.93 -13.60 -0.68
C LYS A 489 -15.69 -13.46 0.83
N GLY A 490 -16.68 -12.92 1.53
CA GLY A 490 -16.62 -12.75 2.99
C GLY A 490 -16.39 -14.09 3.72
N ARG A 491 -15.55 -14.07 4.77
CA ARG A 491 -15.30 -15.21 5.65
C ARG A 491 -16.57 -15.61 6.40
N ASP A 492 -16.66 -16.89 6.78
CA ASP A 492 -17.81 -17.39 7.53
C ASP A 492 -17.78 -16.98 9.00
N CYS A 493 -18.93 -17.14 9.68
CA CYS A 493 -19.07 -16.79 11.10
C CYS A 493 -18.12 -17.60 12.00
N VAL A 494 -17.88 -18.88 11.70
CA VAL A 494 -17.04 -19.76 12.51
C VAL A 494 -15.59 -19.28 12.49
N SER A 495 -15.11 -18.81 11.33
CA SER A 495 -13.78 -18.24 11.13
C SER A 495 -13.53 -16.97 11.96
N CYS A 496 -14.55 -16.27 12.44
CA CYS A 496 -14.37 -15.13 13.35
C CYS A 496 -14.62 -15.50 14.82
N HIS A 497 -15.62 -16.35 15.08
CA HIS A 497 -16.14 -16.60 16.42
C HIS A 497 -15.55 -17.83 17.12
N GLN A 498 -14.84 -18.70 16.38
CA GLN A 498 -14.25 -19.94 16.92
C GLN A 498 -12.77 -20.14 16.52
N ASP A 499 -12.21 -19.23 15.72
CA ASP A 499 -10.81 -19.30 15.31
C ASP A 499 -9.92 -18.51 16.30
N PRO A 500 -8.99 -19.17 17.01
CA PRO A 500 -8.12 -18.48 17.97
C PRO A 500 -7.22 -17.43 17.31
N LEU A 501 -6.81 -17.63 16.04
CA LEU A 501 -5.98 -16.67 15.33
C LEU A 501 -6.76 -15.37 15.03
N ALA A 502 -8.05 -15.48 14.70
CA ALA A 502 -8.91 -14.33 14.47
C ALA A 502 -9.10 -13.47 15.74
N ILE A 503 -9.14 -14.09 16.92
CA ILE A 503 -9.30 -13.42 18.21
C ILE A 503 -7.96 -12.83 18.71
N GLY A 504 -6.84 -13.41 18.28
CA GLY A 504 -5.49 -12.95 18.62
C GLY A 504 -4.70 -13.88 19.53
N TYR A 505 -5.19 -15.09 19.81
CA TYR A 505 -4.49 -16.08 20.64
C TYR A 505 -3.36 -16.83 19.92
N GLY A 506 -3.19 -16.59 18.62
CA GLY A 506 -2.29 -17.34 17.76
C GLY A 506 -2.94 -18.63 17.22
N ARG A 507 -2.17 -19.40 16.47
CA ARG A 507 -2.60 -20.70 15.93
C ARG A 507 -2.68 -21.74 17.04
N GLY A 508 -3.67 -22.62 16.91
CA GLY A 508 -3.90 -23.68 17.87
C GLY A 508 -5.33 -24.19 17.85
N LYS A 509 -5.69 -24.91 18.91
CA LYS A 509 -6.98 -25.56 19.05
C LYS A 509 -7.81 -24.85 20.12
N LEU A 510 -8.90 -24.20 19.70
CA LEU A 510 -9.88 -23.58 20.59
C LEU A 510 -11.10 -24.50 20.74
N GLU A 511 -11.25 -25.12 21.90
CA GLU A 511 -12.29 -26.11 22.17
C GLU A 511 -13.26 -25.65 23.26
N PHE A 512 -14.56 -25.72 22.96
CA PHE A 512 -15.59 -25.61 23.97
C PHE A 512 -15.95 -26.99 24.51
N LYS A 513 -15.81 -27.19 25.82
CA LYS A 513 -16.19 -28.43 26.51
C LYS A 513 -17.24 -28.12 27.55
N HIS A 514 -18.25 -28.97 27.67
CA HIS A 514 -19.31 -28.78 28.65
C HIS A 514 -19.72 -30.09 29.33
N SER A 515 -20.19 -29.96 30.57
CA SER A 515 -20.82 -31.03 31.34
C SER A 515 -22.17 -30.52 31.85
N GLY A 516 -23.26 -31.03 31.29
CA GLY A 516 -24.58 -30.42 31.50
C GLY A 516 -24.61 -29.00 30.95
N LYS A 517 -24.95 -28.03 31.79
CA LYS A 517 -25.03 -26.60 31.45
C LYS A 517 -23.72 -25.85 31.63
N ASP A 518 -22.75 -26.45 32.31
CA ASP A 518 -21.49 -25.80 32.63
C ASP A 518 -20.52 -26.03 31.47
N GLY A 519 -20.29 -24.98 30.68
CA GLY A 519 -19.40 -25.01 29.52
C GLY A 519 -18.23 -24.05 29.66
N ARG A 520 -17.04 -24.46 29.21
CA ARG A 520 -15.81 -23.66 29.26
C ARG A 520 -15.01 -23.80 27.98
N TRP A 521 -14.33 -22.72 27.61
CA TRP A 521 -13.39 -22.69 26.51
C TRP A 521 -11.99 -23.08 27.00
N PHE A 522 -11.28 -23.86 26.17
CA PHE A 522 -9.91 -24.28 26.38
C PHE A 522 -9.11 -23.97 25.11
N PHE A 523 -7.95 -23.36 25.28
CA PHE A 523 -7.02 -23.10 24.19
C PHE A 523 -5.74 -23.90 24.39
N GLU A 524 -5.33 -24.61 23.35
CA GLU A 524 -4.04 -25.29 23.24
C GLU A 524 -3.28 -24.67 22.06
N SER A 525 -2.18 -23.97 22.33
CA SER A 525 -1.39 -23.30 21.29
C SER A 525 -0.62 -24.30 20.44
N GLU A 526 -0.49 -24.00 19.14
CA GLU A 526 0.38 -24.76 18.23
C GLU A 526 1.86 -24.40 18.44
N TYR A 527 2.13 -23.11 18.71
CA TYR A 527 3.46 -22.60 18.98
C TYR A 527 3.80 -22.62 20.47
N VAL A 528 5.09 -22.76 20.76
CA VAL A 528 5.64 -22.63 22.11
C VAL A 528 5.50 -21.21 22.61
N SER A 529 5.44 -21.05 23.94
CA SER A 529 5.51 -19.74 24.57
C SER A 529 6.88 -19.10 24.35
N SER A 530 6.86 -17.81 24.00
CA SER A 530 8.04 -16.96 23.96
C SER A 530 8.64 -16.82 25.36
N GLU A 531 9.97 -16.85 25.45
CA GLU A 531 10.68 -16.62 26.71
C GLU A 531 10.60 -15.17 27.19
N PHE A 532 10.27 -14.22 26.30
CA PHE A 532 10.23 -12.79 26.60
C PHE A 532 8.94 -12.34 27.31
N ASP A 533 7.81 -12.98 26.99
CA ASP A 533 6.50 -12.55 27.49
C ASP A 533 5.54 -13.70 27.84
N GLY A 534 5.93 -14.96 27.62
CA GLY A 534 5.12 -16.13 27.95
C GLY A 534 3.96 -16.42 27.00
N HIS A 535 3.68 -15.55 26.01
CA HIS A 535 2.64 -15.78 25.02
C HIS A 535 3.13 -16.70 23.89
N PRO A 536 2.24 -17.47 23.21
CA PRO A 536 2.63 -18.22 22.02
C PRO A 536 3.34 -17.33 21.00
N GLN A 537 4.34 -17.85 20.31
CA GLN A 537 5.20 -17.05 19.42
C GLN A 537 4.42 -16.27 18.35
N ASP A 538 3.30 -16.79 17.85
CA ASP A 538 2.47 -16.14 16.82
C ASP A 538 1.24 -15.40 17.37
N ALA A 539 1.04 -15.38 18.69
CA ALA A 539 -0.10 -14.73 19.31
C ALA A 539 0.06 -13.20 19.37
N TRP A 540 -1.07 -12.49 19.40
CA TRP A 540 -1.12 -11.09 19.81
C TRP A 540 -1.29 -10.97 21.33
N ILE A 541 -2.15 -11.82 21.89
CA ILE A 541 -2.55 -11.83 23.30
C ILE A 541 -2.64 -13.26 23.82
N GLY A 542 -2.49 -13.44 25.13
CA GLY A 542 -2.78 -14.72 25.79
C GLY A 542 -4.29 -15.03 25.83
N PHE A 543 -4.62 -16.28 26.12
CA PHE A 543 -6.01 -16.73 26.22
C PHE A 543 -6.72 -16.07 27.40
N LEU A 544 -7.78 -15.29 27.12
CA LEU A 544 -8.50 -14.48 28.12
C LEU A 544 -7.62 -13.46 28.85
N GLU A 545 -6.56 -12.99 28.19
CA GLU A 545 -5.66 -11.97 28.69
C GLU A 545 -5.78 -10.69 27.87
N TYR A 546 -5.35 -9.57 28.46
CA TYR A 546 -5.24 -8.29 27.79
C TYR A 546 -3.88 -7.66 28.14
N PRO A 547 -3.17 -7.07 27.16
CA PRO A 547 -1.81 -6.61 27.39
C PRO A 547 -1.77 -5.36 28.26
N ASP A 548 -0.83 -5.33 29.21
CA ASP A 548 -0.56 -4.16 30.07
C ASP A 548 0.36 -3.12 29.40
N LYS A 549 0.88 -3.44 28.20
CA LYS A 549 1.80 -2.62 27.41
C LYS A 549 1.24 -2.36 26.01
N ILE A 550 1.84 -1.41 25.30
CA ILE A 550 1.57 -1.15 23.89
C ILE A 550 1.79 -2.43 23.09
N ALA A 551 0.73 -2.90 22.42
CA ALA A 551 0.74 -4.14 21.65
C ALA A 551 0.46 -3.90 20.15
N ALA A 552 0.42 -2.65 19.70
CA ALA A 552 0.13 -2.30 18.31
C ALA A 552 1.08 -1.23 17.78
N THR A 553 1.27 -1.19 16.46
CA THR A 553 2.06 -0.16 15.77
C THR A 553 1.32 1.18 15.63
N ARG A 554 0.11 1.30 16.20
CA ARG A 554 -0.70 2.52 16.26
C ARG A 554 -1.17 2.76 17.67
N SER A 555 -1.11 4.00 18.12
CA SER A 555 -1.56 4.40 19.46
C SER A 555 -3.05 4.22 19.69
N ASN A 556 -3.83 4.21 18.62
CA ASN A 556 -5.29 4.07 18.66
C ASN A 556 -5.77 2.67 18.24
N ALA A 557 -4.87 1.69 18.18
CA ALA A 557 -5.19 0.31 17.85
C ALA A 557 -4.88 -0.62 19.02
N ARG A 558 -5.72 -1.64 19.21
CA ARG A 558 -5.61 -2.61 20.30
C ARG A 558 -6.19 -3.98 19.94
N PRO A 559 -5.78 -5.05 20.62
CA PRO A 559 -6.51 -6.32 20.56
C PRO A 559 -7.90 -6.19 21.19
N PHE A 560 -8.71 -7.24 21.07
CA PHE A 560 -9.98 -7.31 21.79
C PHE A 560 -9.74 -7.33 23.29
N ASN A 561 -10.52 -6.55 24.03
CA ASN A 561 -10.53 -6.63 25.49
C ASN A 561 -11.21 -7.93 25.97
N ILE A 562 -11.08 -8.26 27.25
CA ILE A 562 -11.59 -9.51 27.81
C ILE A 562 -13.11 -9.67 27.57
N GLU A 563 -13.89 -8.62 27.70
CA GLU A 563 -15.35 -8.68 27.49
C GLU A 563 -15.71 -8.90 26.01
N GLU A 564 -14.96 -8.28 25.09
CA GLU A 564 -15.09 -8.52 23.65
C GLU A 564 -14.72 -9.96 23.30
N GLN A 565 -13.61 -10.49 23.85
CA GLN A 565 -13.19 -11.89 23.68
C GLN A 565 -14.30 -12.86 24.14
N LYS A 566 -14.84 -12.65 25.35
CA LYS A 566 -15.95 -13.45 25.90
C LYS A 566 -17.20 -13.37 25.03
N ARG A 567 -17.59 -12.18 24.56
CA ARG A 567 -18.78 -12.00 23.71
C ARG A 567 -18.62 -12.70 22.36
N ILE A 568 -17.45 -12.57 21.72
CA ILE A 568 -17.13 -13.25 20.46
C ILE A 568 -17.24 -14.77 20.62
N MET A 569 -16.62 -15.32 21.66
CA MET A 569 -16.64 -16.76 21.92
C MET A 569 -18.01 -17.27 22.39
N THR A 570 -18.83 -16.44 23.04
CA THR A 570 -20.21 -16.79 23.41
C THR A 570 -21.06 -17.04 22.16
N VAL A 571 -20.97 -16.15 21.16
CA VAL A 571 -21.55 -16.40 19.82
C VAL A 571 -20.95 -17.65 19.18
N GLY A 572 -19.65 -17.87 19.38
CA GLY A 572 -18.95 -19.09 18.97
C GLY A 572 -19.60 -20.37 19.50
N VAL A 573 -20.11 -20.39 20.73
CA VAL A 573 -20.83 -21.54 21.29
C VAL A 573 -22.15 -21.76 20.56
N CYS A 574 -22.92 -20.70 20.30
CA CYS A 574 -24.17 -20.80 19.53
C CYS A 574 -23.94 -21.45 18.17
N LEU A 575 -22.85 -21.09 17.48
CA LEU A 575 -22.47 -21.64 16.17
C LEU A 575 -22.02 -23.11 16.20
N LYS A 576 -21.80 -23.72 17.37
CA LYS A 576 -21.62 -25.18 17.50
C LYS A 576 -22.96 -25.94 17.40
N CYS A 577 -24.06 -25.29 17.76
CA CYS A 577 -25.40 -25.88 17.79
C CYS A 577 -26.29 -25.41 16.63
N HIS A 578 -26.10 -24.17 16.17
CA HIS A 578 -26.92 -23.52 15.17
C HIS A 578 -26.13 -23.30 13.87
N GLN A 579 -26.77 -23.57 12.73
CA GLN A 579 -26.20 -23.23 11.43
C GLN A 579 -26.12 -21.71 11.27
N PRO A 580 -25.08 -21.16 10.60
CA PRO A 580 -24.92 -19.71 10.43
C PRO A 580 -26.11 -18.99 9.79
N ASN A 581 -26.88 -19.68 8.93
CA ASN A 581 -28.07 -19.16 8.25
C ASN A 581 -29.38 -19.52 8.96
N SER A 582 -29.35 -19.99 10.21
CA SER A 582 -30.55 -20.30 10.98
C SER A 582 -31.23 -19.02 11.49
N MET A 583 -32.53 -19.11 11.79
CA MET A 583 -33.32 -17.98 12.30
C MET A 583 -32.69 -17.37 13.55
N VAL A 584 -32.26 -18.19 14.51
CA VAL A 584 -31.64 -17.75 15.77
C VAL A 584 -30.38 -16.92 15.52
N MET A 585 -29.54 -17.34 14.57
CA MET A 585 -28.34 -16.56 14.22
C MET A 585 -28.70 -15.25 13.51
N TYR A 586 -29.75 -15.25 12.68
CA TYR A 586 -30.24 -14.03 12.04
C TYR A 586 -30.89 -13.04 13.01
N GLU A 587 -31.57 -13.52 14.05
CA GLU A 587 -32.11 -12.71 15.14
C GLU A 587 -30.97 -12.14 16.00
N GLY A 588 -29.90 -12.93 16.21
CA GLY A 588 -28.70 -12.46 16.92
C GLY A 588 -27.94 -11.33 16.22
N LEU A 589 -28.14 -11.15 14.90
CA LEU A 589 -27.60 -9.98 14.19
C LEU A 589 -28.35 -8.68 14.53
N GLU A 590 -29.61 -8.79 14.94
CA GLU A 590 -30.45 -7.66 15.33
C GLU A 590 -30.29 -7.37 16.83
N ASP A 591 -30.43 -8.39 17.67
CA ASP A 591 -30.34 -8.26 19.13
C ASP A 591 -29.83 -9.57 19.76
N PHE A 592 -28.51 -9.68 19.92
CA PHE A 592 -27.90 -10.87 20.51
C PHE A 592 -28.22 -11.03 22.00
N ASP A 593 -28.38 -9.94 22.74
CA ASP A 593 -28.63 -10.00 24.17
C ASP A 593 -30.04 -10.55 24.43
N LYS A 594 -31.03 -10.16 23.61
CA LYS A 594 -32.36 -10.80 23.63
C LYS A 594 -32.33 -12.28 23.27
N VAL A 595 -31.53 -12.68 22.28
CA VAL A 595 -31.38 -14.12 21.93
C VAL A 595 -30.82 -14.91 23.11
N LEU A 596 -29.91 -14.32 23.90
CA LEU A 596 -29.40 -14.93 25.13
C LEU A 596 -30.46 -14.99 26.24
N GLU A 597 -31.31 -13.95 26.40
CA GLU A 597 -32.41 -13.96 27.36
C GLU A 597 -33.48 -15.02 27.04
N ASP A 598 -33.77 -15.19 25.75
CA ASP A 598 -34.73 -16.17 25.23
C ASP A 598 -34.13 -17.59 25.11
N ALA A 599 -32.87 -17.79 25.53
CA ALA A 599 -32.18 -19.06 25.42
C ALA A 599 -32.93 -20.18 26.16
N GLY A 600 -33.26 -21.23 25.42
CA GLY A 600 -34.01 -22.38 25.93
C GLY A 600 -33.25 -23.15 27.01
N LYS A 601 -33.96 -24.01 27.74
CA LYS A 601 -33.37 -24.80 28.84
C LYS A 601 -32.24 -25.73 28.40
N GLU A 602 -32.20 -26.10 27.12
CA GLU A 602 -31.19 -26.98 26.51
C GLU A 602 -29.95 -26.20 26.03
N CYS A 603 -29.98 -24.87 26.02
CA CYS A 603 -28.84 -24.05 25.63
C CYS A 603 -27.72 -24.13 26.67
N VAL A 604 -26.49 -24.28 26.18
CA VAL A 604 -25.27 -24.24 27.00
C VAL A 604 -24.57 -22.92 26.72
N ILE A 605 -24.32 -22.14 27.76
CA ILE A 605 -23.66 -20.83 27.71
C ILE A 605 -22.30 -20.97 28.41
N PRO A 606 -21.23 -20.35 27.87
CA PRO A 606 -19.93 -20.40 28.53
C PRO A 606 -19.98 -19.73 29.91
N ILE A 607 -19.34 -20.37 30.88
CA ILE A 607 -19.04 -19.79 32.18
C ILE A 607 -17.69 -19.09 32.07
N TRP A 608 -17.68 -17.82 32.49
CA TRP A 608 -16.49 -16.99 32.57
C TRP A 608 -16.19 -16.77 34.05
N ASP A 609 -15.06 -17.30 34.52
CA ASP A 609 -14.60 -17.12 35.91
C ASP A 609 -13.92 -15.75 36.11
#